data_AF-A0A9D6QDW9-F1
#
_entry.id   AF-A0A9D6QDW9-F1
#
_cell.length_a   1.000
_cell.length_b   1.000
_cell.length_c   1.000
_cell.angle_alpha   90.00
_cell.angle_beta   90.00
_cell.angle_gamma   90.00
#
_symmetry.space_group_name_H-M   'P 1'
#
loop_
_entity.id
_entity.type
_entity.pdbx_description
1 polymer ?
#
loop_
_entity_poly.entity_id
_entity_poly.type
_entity_poly.pdbx_seq_one_letter_code
_entity_poly.pdbx_strand_id
1 'polypeptide(L)'
;MRTVLMHWRDDAGAFECEGSAKDADFLLYFGPNAVIADARFQDALRAACPNAHSLGCTTGTAICNADVHDEAAFALAGSLSSGSVKLASAAISRERSFDAGVDLGSALDAPDLAGVVVFCDSLNVDGVALVKGLRSRLPSGVVIAGGLASDGSTFERTIVGADCEPQEKLVGALGFCGKNIVMSQGCAHGWDIFGPPRRITKAAGLELFELDGKPALDLYERYLGPDAAELPASALRFPLLVVNPDNPDEQVVRTVLNVDRDKRSMTFASSIPEGWSARLMRGAL
;
A
#
# COMPACT_ATOMS: atom_id res chain seq x y z
N MET A 1 -1.61 -17.72 17.26
CA MET A 1 -0.52 -17.48 16.29
C MET A 1 0.74 -17.16 17.08
N ARG A 2 1.87 -17.75 16.72
CA ARG A 2 3.19 -17.39 17.23
C ARG A 2 3.92 -16.60 16.14
N THR A 3 4.65 -15.56 16.51
CA THR A 3 5.45 -14.79 15.57
C THR A 3 6.91 -14.73 16.01
N VAL A 4 7.81 -14.60 15.04
CA VAL A 4 9.24 -14.35 15.24
C VAL A 4 9.61 -13.16 14.37
N LEU A 5 10.05 -12.08 15.00
CA LEU A 5 10.62 -10.94 14.29
C LEU A 5 12.09 -11.22 14.02
N MET A 6 12.50 -10.99 12.78
CA MET A 6 13.84 -11.27 12.28
C MET A 6 14.42 -9.97 11.71
N HIS A 7 15.60 -9.59 12.19
CA HIS A 7 16.31 -8.39 11.75
C HIS A 7 17.48 -8.80 10.84
N TRP A 8 17.56 -8.22 9.65
CA TRP A 8 18.65 -8.49 8.74
C TRP A 8 19.94 -7.80 9.19
N ARG A 9 21.04 -8.55 9.18
CA ARG A 9 22.39 -8.05 9.48
C ARG A 9 23.25 -8.21 8.23
N ASP A 10 23.41 -7.10 7.49
CA ASP A 10 24.13 -7.12 6.21
C ASP A 10 25.61 -7.49 6.34
N ASP A 11 26.24 -7.11 7.46
CA ASP A 11 27.61 -7.45 7.82
C ASP A 11 27.79 -8.96 8.06
N ALA A 12 26.80 -9.60 8.68
CA ALA A 12 26.81 -11.03 8.93
C ALA A 12 26.23 -11.86 7.77
N GLY A 13 25.48 -11.24 6.85
CA GLY A 13 24.71 -11.93 5.81
C GLY A 13 23.66 -12.89 6.39
N ALA A 14 23.07 -12.54 7.54
CA ALA A 14 22.17 -13.42 8.28
C ALA A 14 21.07 -12.65 9.02
N PHE A 15 20.02 -13.36 9.42
CA PHE A 15 18.96 -12.83 10.28
C PHE A 15 19.29 -13.07 11.77
N GLU A 16 19.11 -12.02 12.57
CA GLU A 16 19.06 -12.09 14.03
C GLU A 16 17.60 -12.16 14.48
N CYS A 17 17.27 -13.13 15.35
CA CYS A 17 15.95 -13.25 15.95
C CYS A 17 15.98 -13.97 17.29
N GLU A 18 15.00 -13.67 18.14
CA GLU A 18 14.75 -14.46 19.35
C GLU A 18 13.85 -15.65 19.01
N GLY A 19 14.39 -16.87 19.15
CA GLY A 19 13.66 -18.11 18.88
C GLY A 19 13.96 -18.71 17.50
N SER A 20 13.05 -19.57 17.02
CA SER A 20 13.19 -20.29 15.75
C SER A 20 11.98 -20.03 14.85
N ALA A 21 12.25 -19.68 13.60
CA ALA A 21 11.24 -19.42 12.56
C ALA A 21 11.04 -20.61 11.59
N LYS A 22 11.70 -21.76 11.83
CA LYS A 22 11.68 -22.91 10.91
C LYS A 22 10.31 -23.52 10.66
N ASP A 23 9.41 -23.42 11.64
CA ASP A 23 8.04 -23.94 11.59
C ASP A 23 7.02 -22.84 11.22
N ALA A 24 7.47 -21.76 10.58
CA ALA A 24 6.56 -20.73 10.11
C ALA A 24 5.75 -21.24 8.91
N ASP A 25 4.47 -20.87 8.88
CA ASP A 25 3.58 -21.14 7.74
C ASP A 25 3.69 -20.02 6.70
N PHE A 26 4.01 -18.81 7.15
CA PHE A 26 4.20 -17.65 6.29
C PHE A 26 5.30 -16.73 6.82
N LEU A 27 5.82 -15.90 5.92
CA LEU A 27 6.79 -14.87 6.19
C LEU A 27 6.39 -13.58 5.47
N LEU A 28 6.39 -12.47 6.20
CA LEU A 28 6.30 -11.13 5.63
C LEU A 28 7.66 -10.43 5.71
N TYR A 29 8.14 -9.77 4.67
CA TYR A 29 9.42 -9.05 4.76
C TYR A 29 9.39 -7.69 4.05
N PHE A 30 10.20 -6.76 4.58
CA PHE A 30 10.28 -5.37 4.13
C PHE A 30 11.71 -4.88 4.25
N GLY A 31 12.16 -4.05 3.31
CA GLY A 31 13.47 -3.40 3.38
C GLY A 31 13.78 -2.55 2.15
N PRO A 32 14.92 -1.88 2.10
CA PRO A 32 15.33 -1.08 0.96
C PRO A 32 15.62 -1.95 -0.27
N ASN A 33 15.53 -1.37 -1.47
CA ASN A 33 15.78 -2.05 -2.75
C ASN A 33 17.10 -2.83 -2.77
N ALA A 34 18.18 -2.22 -2.28
CA ALA A 34 19.52 -2.81 -2.29
C ALA A 34 19.59 -4.11 -1.49
N VAL A 35 18.82 -4.21 -0.40
CA VAL A 35 18.80 -5.40 0.46
C VAL A 35 17.82 -6.43 -0.09
N ILE A 36 16.59 -6.03 -0.46
CA ILE A 36 15.57 -6.96 -0.94
C ILE A 36 15.97 -7.65 -2.25
N ALA A 37 16.70 -6.95 -3.13
CA ALA A 37 17.22 -7.53 -4.37
C ALA A 37 18.49 -8.38 -4.20
N ASP A 38 19.13 -8.39 -3.02
CA ASP A 38 20.34 -9.17 -2.77
C ASP A 38 19.99 -10.65 -2.60
N ALA A 39 20.64 -11.51 -3.39
CA ALA A 39 20.49 -12.97 -3.29
C ALA A 39 20.87 -13.50 -1.89
N ARG A 40 21.83 -12.87 -1.18
CA ARG A 40 22.19 -13.26 0.19
C ARG A 40 21.02 -13.12 1.15
N PHE A 41 20.25 -12.03 1.02
CA PHE A 41 19.05 -11.81 1.81
C PHE A 41 17.99 -12.88 1.51
N GLN A 42 17.71 -13.12 0.21
CA GLN A 42 16.72 -14.11 -0.22
C GLN A 42 17.09 -15.55 0.19
N ASP A 43 18.36 -15.92 0.09
CA ASP A 43 18.87 -17.22 0.51
C ASP A 43 18.78 -17.41 2.02
N ALA A 44 19.17 -16.41 2.80
CA ALA A 44 19.06 -16.46 4.26
C ALA A 44 17.59 -16.55 4.72
N LEU A 45 16.69 -15.87 4.01
CA LEU A 45 15.25 -15.87 4.27
C LEU A 45 14.65 -17.27 4.04
N ARG A 46 14.98 -17.90 2.91
CA ARG A 46 14.60 -19.29 2.59
C ARG A 46 15.19 -20.29 3.58
N ALA A 47 16.44 -20.09 3.99
CA ALA A 47 17.10 -20.98 4.96
C ALA A 47 16.47 -20.90 6.36
N ALA A 48 16.03 -19.71 6.78
CA ALA A 48 15.40 -19.49 8.07
C ALA A 48 13.99 -20.08 8.16
N CYS A 49 13.22 -20.02 7.05
CA CYS A 49 11.81 -20.42 6.99
C CYS A 49 11.54 -21.32 5.75
N PRO A 50 12.09 -22.54 5.67
CA PRO A 50 12.12 -23.32 4.42
C PRO A 50 10.75 -23.80 3.92
N ASN A 51 9.74 -23.87 4.79
CA ASN A 51 8.40 -24.33 4.46
C ASN A 51 7.36 -23.21 4.41
N ALA A 52 7.75 -21.97 4.71
CA ALA A 52 6.83 -20.85 4.79
C ALA A 52 6.56 -20.25 3.41
N HIS A 53 5.30 -19.85 3.15
CA HIS A 53 5.01 -18.96 2.04
C HIS A 53 5.58 -17.56 2.34
N SER A 54 6.37 -17.03 1.42
CA SER A 54 7.08 -15.76 1.54
C SER A 54 6.40 -14.70 0.70
N LEU A 55 5.97 -13.61 1.34
CA LEU A 55 5.43 -12.42 0.69
C LEU A 55 6.13 -11.17 1.23
N GLY A 56 6.72 -10.36 0.37
CA GLY A 56 7.38 -9.14 0.84
C GLY A 56 7.60 -8.13 -0.27
N CYS A 57 8.03 -6.95 0.12
CA CYS A 57 8.23 -5.84 -0.81
C CYS A 57 9.28 -4.86 -0.32
N THR A 58 9.70 -3.97 -1.20
CA THR A 58 10.52 -2.85 -0.78
C THR A 58 9.74 -1.84 0.03
N THR A 59 10.42 -1.19 0.97
CA THR A 59 9.95 0.00 1.66
C THR A 59 11.05 1.04 1.72
N GLY A 60 10.69 2.32 1.72
CA GLY A 60 11.63 3.41 1.99
C GLY A 60 11.95 3.58 3.47
N THR A 61 11.00 3.20 4.32
CA THR A 61 11.13 3.33 5.78
C THR A 61 10.40 2.16 6.44
N ALA A 62 11.04 1.53 7.40
CA ALA A 62 10.46 0.50 8.26
C ALA A 62 10.22 1.07 9.66
N ILE A 63 9.15 0.61 10.30
CA ILE A 63 8.85 0.93 11.70
C ILE A 63 8.94 -0.36 12.49
N CYS A 64 9.81 -0.38 13.51
CA CYS A 64 9.99 -1.52 14.38
C CYS A 64 10.08 -1.03 15.83
N ASN A 65 9.25 -1.58 16.73
CA ASN A 65 9.25 -1.20 18.15
C ASN A 65 9.15 0.33 18.43
N ALA A 66 8.39 1.04 17.60
CA ALA A 66 8.24 2.51 17.60
C ALA A 66 9.46 3.31 17.12
N ASP A 67 10.53 2.64 16.70
CA ASP A 67 11.66 3.25 16.02
C ASP A 67 11.47 3.24 14.50
N VAL A 68 12.08 4.24 13.85
CA VAL A 68 12.03 4.46 12.41
C VAL A 68 13.39 4.08 11.81
N HIS A 69 13.38 3.27 10.76
CA HIS A 69 14.58 2.75 10.12
C HIS A 69 14.49 2.85 8.61
N ASP A 70 15.34 3.67 7.99
CA ASP A 70 15.35 3.84 6.52
C ASP A 70 16.20 2.76 5.80
N GLU A 71 17.23 2.25 6.47
CA GLU A 71 18.22 1.33 5.88
C GLU A 71 18.10 -0.12 6.39
N ALA A 72 17.14 -0.39 7.27
CA ALA A 72 16.98 -1.73 7.86
C ALA A 72 16.01 -2.58 7.05
N ALA A 73 16.28 -3.89 7.02
CA ALA A 73 15.34 -4.88 6.51
C ALA A 73 14.89 -5.81 7.63
N PHE A 74 13.59 -6.11 7.63
CA PHE A 74 12.95 -6.93 8.64
C PHE A 74 12.13 -8.03 7.97
N ALA A 75 12.00 -9.16 8.66
CA ALA A 75 11.04 -10.19 8.32
C ALA A 75 10.25 -10.61 9.56
N LEU A 76 8.97 -10.93 9.37
CA LEU A 76 8.06 -11.43 10.39
C LEU A 76 7.59 -12.81 9.97
N ALA A 77 8.07 -13.83 10.68
CA ALA A 77 7.66 -15.20 10.47
C ALA A 77 6.46 -15.53 11.38
N GLY A 78 5.42 -16.16 10.84
CA GLY A 78 4.21 -16.51 11.58
C GLY A 78 3.89 -18.00 11.51
N SER A 79 3.61 -18.60 12.66
CA SER A 79 3.05 -19.95 12.79
C SER A 79 1.60 -19.88 13.30
N LEU A 80 0.68 -20.47 12.55
CA LEU A 80 -0.72 -20.62 12.89
C LEU A 80 -0.90 -21.84 13.82
N SER A 81 -1.69 -21.67 14.87
CA SER A 81 -2.09 -22.79 15.73
C SER A 81 -3.17 -23.66 15.09
N SER A 82 -3.85 -23.15 14.07
CA SER A 82 -4.89 -23.80 13.29
C SER A 82 -5.15 -23.01 12.01
N GLY A 83 -5.58 -23.70 10.95
CA GLY A 83 -5.81 -23.08 9.65
C GLY A 83 -4.62 -23.28 8.72
N SER A 84 -4.62 -22.53 7.62
CA SER A 84 -3.56 -22.56 6.61
C SER A 84 -3.45 -21.19 5.95
N VAL A 85 -2.38 -20.99 5.19
CA VAL A 85 -2.23 -19.84 4.30
C VAL A 85 -2.23 -20.30 2.85
N LYS A 86 -2.67 -19.42 1.95
CA LYS A 86 -2.55 -19.58 0.50
C LYS A 86 -1.82 -18.37 -0.06
N LEU A 87 -0.87 -18.58 -0.95
CA LEU A 87 -0.20 -17.51 -1.66
C LEU A 87 -0.66 -17.47 -3.13
N ALA A 88 -0.92 -16.27 -3.64
CA ALA A 88 -1.17 -16.02 -5.04
C ALA A 88 -0.35 -14.81 -5.50
N SER A 89 0.06 -14.81 -6.77
CA SER A 89 0.71 -13.66 -7.39
C SER A 89 0.24 -13.50 -8.83
N ALA A 90 0.34 -12.27 -9.33
CA ALA A 90 -0.01 -11.93 -10.71
C ALA A 90 0.91 -10.82 -11.21
N ALA A 91 1.13 -10.80 -12.53
CA ALA A 91 1.76 -9.66 -13.18
C ALA A 91 0.83 -8.44 -13.08
N ILE A 92 1.37 -7.26 -12.77
CA ILE A 92 0.61 -6.02 -12.64
C ILE A 92 1.02 -4.99 -13.69
N SER A 93 0.02 -4.32 -14.24
CA SER A 93 0.14 -3.03 -14.90
C SER A 93 -1.06 -2.18 -14.52
N ARG A 94 -1.01 -0.87 -14.81
CA ARG A 94 -2.09 0.06 -14.45
C ARG A 94 -3.40 -0.34 -15.13
N GLU A 95 -3.34 -0.76 -16.39
CA GLU A 95 -4.49 -1.16 -17.21
C GLU A 95 -5.05 -2.51 -16.77
N ARG A 96 -4.18 -3.41 -16.30
CA ARG A 96 -4.56 -4.77 -15.89
C ARG A 96 -4.83 -4.90 -14.39
N SER A 97 -4.89 -3.79 -13.66
CA SER A 97 -5.01 -3.84 -12.20
C SER A 97 -6.30 -4.53 -11.74
N PHE A 98 -7.43 -4.30 -12.42
CA PHE A 98 -8.68 -5.02 -12.13
C PHE A 98 -8.56 -6.52 -12.38
N ASP A 99 -8.03 -6.91 -13.54
CA ASP A 99 -7.88 -8.32 -13.93
C ASP A 99 -6.92 -9.06 -13.00
N ALA A 100 -5.80 -8.44 -12.63
CA ALA A 100 -4.88 -8.99 -11.64
C ALA A 100 -5.58 -9.21 -10.30
N GLY A 101 -6.44 -8.28 -9.86
CA GLY A 101 -7.25 -8.46 -8.67
C GLY A 101 -8.22 -9.64 -8.78
N VAL A 102 -8.84 -9.83 -9.94
CA VAL A 102 -9.70 -10.98 -10.24
C VAL A 102 -8.90 -12.29 -10.18
N ASP A 103 -7.70 -12.34 -10.76
CA ASP A 103 -6.85 -13.52 -10.78
C ASP A 103 -6.45 -13.92 -9.35
N LEU A 104 -5.97 -12.96 -8.55
CA LEU A 104 -5.64 -13.17 -7.14
C LEU A 104 -6.85 -13.62 -6.33
N GLY A 105 -7.98 -12.94 -6.49
CA GLY A 105 -9.21 -13.26 -5.76
C GLY A 105 -9.71 -14.67 -6.08
N SER A 106 -9.61 -15.09 -7.34
CA SER A 106 -9.98 -16.44 -7.76
C SER A 106 -9.03 -17.51 -7.20
N ALA A 107 -7.73 -17.23 -7.15
CA ALA A 107 -6.74 -18.17 -6.60
C ALA A 107 -6.86 -18.32 -5.07
N LEU A 108 -7.27 -17.27 -4.38
CA LEU A 108 -7.42 -17.23 -2.92
C LEU A 108 -8.81 -17.65 -2.43
N ASP A 109 -9.81 -17.72 -3.32
CA ASP A 109 -11.18 -18.07 -2.95
C ASP A 109 -11.21 -19.40 -2.17
N ALA A 110 -11.83 -19.33 -1.00
CA ALA A 110 -11.97 -20.45 -0.09
C ALA A 110 -13.17 -20.20 0.84
N PRO A 111 -13.97 -21.24 1.18
CA PRO A 111 -15.13 -21.09 2.07
C PRO A 111 -14.80 -20.54 3.46
N ASP A 112 -13.57 -20.71 3.93
CA ASP A 112 -13.09 -20.30 5.25
C ASP A 112 -11.97 -19.25 5.17
N LEU A 113 -11.88 -18.50 4.06
CA LEU A 113 -10.97 -17.36 3.94
C LEU A 113 -11.36 -16.26 4.95
N ALA A 114 -10.46 -15.97 5.89
CA ALA A 114 -10.66 -14.97 6.95
C ALA A 114 -10.19 -13.56 6.51
N GLY A 115 -9.15 -13.50 5.68
CA GLY A 115 -8.61 -12.25 5.18
C GLY A 115 -7.43 -12.44 4.25
N VAL A 116 -7.01 -11.35 3.63
CA VAL A 116 -5.93 -11.29 2.64
C VAL A 116 -5.01 -10.13 2.97
N VAL A 117 -3.71 -10.39 2.96
CA VAL A 117 -2.65 -9.37 2.96
C VAL A 117 -2.10 -9.26 1.53
N VAL A 118 -2.09 -8.06 0.95
CA VAL A 118 -1.63 -7.81 -0.42
C VAL A 118 -0.49 -6.79 -0.46
N PHE A 119 0.57 -7.11 -1.21
CA PHE A 119 1.64 -6.16 -1.56
C PHE A 119 1.75 -6.05 -3.08
N CYS A 120 1.93 -4.82 -3.56
CA CYS A 120 1.95 -4.53 -4.99
C CYS A 120 3.01 -3.48 -5.30
N ASP A 121 3.67 -3.63 -6.45
CA ASP A 121 4.50 -2.57 -7.04
C ASP A 121 3.68 -1.28 -7.20
N SER A 122 4.12 -0.20 -6.53
CA SER A 122 3.36 1.05 -6.46
C SER A 122 3.38 1.85 -7.75
N LEU A 123 4.40 1.64 -8.60
CA LEU A 123 4.62 2.46 -9.79
C LEU A 123 3.78 1.99 -10.98
N ASN A 124 3.27 0.75 -10.92
CA ASN A 124 2.62 0.06 -12.03
C ASN A 124 1.17 -0.34 -11.74
N VAL A 125 0.48 0.32 -10.80
CA VAL A 125 -0.84 -0.12 -10.32
C VAL A 125 -1.89 0.99 -10.28
N ASP A 126 -3.14 0.65 -10.59
CA ASP A 126 -4.33 1.33 -10.09
C ASP A 126 -4.87 0.55 -8.88
N GLY A 127 -4.54 1.03 -7.67
CA GLY A 127 -4.87 0.32 -6.43
C GLY A 127 -6.39 0.19 -6.20
N VAL A 128 -7.19 1.13 -6.69
CA VAL A 128 -8.66 1.06 -6.58
C VAL A 128 -9.19 -0.05 -7.48
N ALA A 129 -8.70 -0.13 -8.72
CA ALA A 129 -9.08 -1.19 -9.65
C ALA A 129 -8.66 -2.56 -9.12
N LEU A 130 -7.44 -2.69 -8.57
CA LEU A 130 -6.94 -3.92 -7.96
C LEU A 130 -7.84 -4.42 -6.82
N VAL A 131 -8.18 -3.55 -5.87
CA VAL A 131 -9.05 -3.91 -4.75
C VAL A 131 -10.47 -4.26 -5.24
N LYS A 132 -11.01 -3.55 -6.23
CA LYS A 132 -12.30 -3.90 -6.86
C LYS A 132 -12.26 -5.29 -7.51
N GLY A 133 -11.18 -5.62 -8.20
CA GLY A 133 -10.96 -6.94 -8.79
C GLY A 133 -10.98 -8.04 -7.73
N LEU A 134 -10.19 -7.90 -6.66
CA LEU A 134 -10.18 -8.82 -5.51
C LEU A 134 -11.59 -8.99 -4.93
N ARG A 135 -12.27 -7.88 -4.63
CA ARG A 135 -13.62 -7.87 -4.05
C ARG A 135 -14.67 -8.55 -4.91
N SER A 136 -14.48 -8.59 -6.24
CA SER A 136 -15.42 -9.26 -7.15
C SER A 136 -15.42 -10.79 -7.04
N ARG A 137 -14.38 -11.38 -6.44
CA ARG A 137 -14.20 -12.82 -6.27
C ARG A 137 -14.24 -13.28 -4.83
N LEU A 138 -13.74 -12.47 -3.91
CA LEU A 138 -13.67 -12.84 -2.50
C LEU A 138 -15.05 -12.78 -1.82
N PRO A 139 -15.33 -13.66 -0.85
CA PRO A 139 -16.55 -13.61 -0.06
C PRO A 139 -16.77 -12.23 0.59
N SER A 140 -18.04 -11.84 0.74
CA SER A 140 -18.41 -10.63 1.47
C SER A 140 -17.90 -10.69 2.91
N GLY A 141 -17.32 -9.59 3.40
CA GLY A 141 -16.79 -9.49 4.76
C GLY A 141 -15.33 -9.91 4.94
N VAL A 142 -14.70 -10.55 3.96
CA VAL A 142 -13.26 -10.87 4.02
C VAL A 142 -12.44 -9.59 4.17
N VAL A 143 -11.55 -9.53 5.15
CA VAL A 143 -10.67 -8.36 5.32
C VAL A 143 -9.61 -8.36 4.23
N ILE A 144 -9.40 -7.22 3.57
CA ILE A 144 -8.27 -7.00 2.66
C ILE A 144 -7.44 -5.91 3.30
N ALA A 145 -6.18 -6.23 3.60
CA ALA A 145 -5.20 -5.33 4.17
C ALA A 145 -3.89 -5.44 3.37
N GLY A 146 -2.94 -4.53 3.62
CA GLY A 146 -1.64 -4.55 2.96
C GLY A 146 -1.17 -3.17 2.58
N GLY A 147 -0.37 -3.08 1.52
CA GLY A 147 0.27 -1.83 1.13
C GLY A 147 0.91 -1.90 -0.25
N LEU A 148 1.43 -0.76 -0.68
CA LEU A 148 2.20 -0.66 -1.91
C LEU A 148 3.69 -0.62 -1.57
N ALA A 149 4.51 -1.27 -2.40
CA ALA A 149 5.95 -1.24 -2.30
C ALA A 149 6.47 0.21 -2.48
N SER A 150 7.54 0.56 -1.81
CA SER A 150 8.12 1.91 -1.85
C SER A 150 9.64 1.84 -1.89
N ASP A 151 10.25 2.84 -2.50
CA ASP A 151 11.67 3.15 -2.46
C ASP A 151 11.92 4.51 -1.78
N GLY A 152 11.01 4.91 -0.90
CA GLY A 152 11.03 6.19 -0.22
C GLY A 152 10.50 7.31 -1.10
N SER A 153 11.32 8.34 -1.31
CA SER A 153 10.95 9.54 -2.05
C SER A 153 11.47 9.57 -3.48
N THR A 154 12.15 8.52 -3.94
CA THR A 154 12.72 8.44 -5.30
C THR A 154 11.66 8.09 -6.35
N PHE A 155 10.73 7.19 -6.04
CA PHE A 155 9.67 6.73 -6.96
C PHE A 155 10.22 6.19 -8.29
N GLU A 156 11.37 5.51 -8.25
CA GLU A 156 12.08 5.01 -9.43
C GLU A 156 11.89 3.50 -9.61
N ARG A 157 11.94 2.74 -8.51
CA ARG A 157 11.90 1.28 -8.58
C ARG A 157 11.27 0.67 -7.35
N THR A 158 10.20 -0.11 -7.51
CA THR A 158 9.65 -0.91 -6.40
C THR A 158 9.49 -2.37 -6.82
N ILE A 159 9.82 -3.28 -5.91
CA ILE A 159 9.79 -4.73 -6.17
C ILE A 159 8.99 -5.45 -5.10
N VAL A 160 8.33 -6.53 -5.53
CA VAL A 160 7.55 -7.43 -4.69
C VAL A 160 8.04 -8.85 -4.93
N GLY A 161 8.14 -9.66 -3.87
CA GLY A 161 8.35 -11.10 -3.98
C GLY A 161 7.20 -11.87 -3.36
N ALA A 162 6.84 -12.97 -4.01
CA ALA A 162 5.76 -13.88 -3.61
C ALA A 162 6.15 -15.31 -4.01
N ASP A 163 6.89 -16.02 -3.14
CA ASP A 163 7.58 -17.30 -3.42
C ASP A 163 8.41 -17.32 -4.71
N CYS A 164 8.90 -16.15 -5.10
CA CYS A 164 9.75 -15.96 -6.25
C CYS A 164 10.77 -14.88 -5.95
N GLU A 165 11.79 -14.79 -6.80
CA GLU A 165 12.74 -13.68 -6.76
C GLU A 165 11.97 -12.35 -6.88
N PRO A 166 12.24 -11.37 -5.99
CA PRO A 166 11.56 -10.09 -6.01
C PRO A 166 11.75 -9.37 -7.34
N GLN A 167 10.65 -8.86 -7.90
CA GLN A 167 10.66 -8.23 -9.21
C GLN A 167 9.66 -7.07 -9.30
N GLU A 168 9.88 -6.21 -10.28
CA GLU A 168 8.95 -5.15 -10.66
C GLU A 168 7.71 -5.75 -11.32
N LYS A 169 6.62 -4.98 -11.38
CA LYS A 169 5.37 -5.38 -12.04
C LYS A 169 4.80 -6.69 -11.51
N LEU A 170 4.93 -6.88 -10.20
CA LEU A 170 4.31 -7.98 -9.47
C LEU A 170 3.32 -7.46 -8.40
N VAL A 171 2.22 -8.19 -8.25
CA VAL A 171 1.38 -8.16 -7.05
C VAL A 171 1.37 -9.54 -6.41
N GLY A 172 1.53 -9.58 -5.10
CA GLY A 172 1.45 -10.80 -4.29
C GLY A 172 0.38 -10.66 -3.21
N ALA A 173 -0.35 -11.73 -2.94
CA ALA A 173 -1.39 -11.76 -1.94
C ALA A 173 -1.37 -13.07 -1.15
N LEU A 174 -1.38 -12.94 0.18
CA LEU A 174 -1.41 -14.04 1.14
C LEU A 174 -2.79 -14.10 1.79
N GLY A 175 -3.56 -15.15 1.48
CA GLY A 175 -4.85 -15.44 2.09
C GLY A 175 -4.69 -16.30 3.34
N PHE A 176 -5.40 -15.95 4.40
CA PHE A 176 -5.45 -16.72 5.65
C PHE A 176 -6.76 -17.49 5.72
N CYS A 177 -6.69 -18.82 5.74
CA CYS A 177 -7.84 -19.71 5.71
C CYS A 177 -8.00 -20.45 7.04
N GLY A 178 -9.17 -20.32 7.67
CA GLY A 178 -9.51 -21.08 8.86
C GLY A 178 -10.62 -20.42 9.68
N LYS A 179 -11.58 -21.22 10.14
CA LYS A 179 -12.75 -20.75 10.92
C LYS A 179 -12.40 -20.05 12.24
N ASN A 180 -11.21 -20.31 12.78
CA ASN A 180 -10.73 -19.73 14.05
C ASN A 180 -9.78 -18.54 13.82
N ILE A 181 -9.52 -18.16 12.56
CA ILE A 181 -8.72 -16.98 12.23
C ILE A 181 -9.67 -15.79 12.15
N VAL A 182 -9.35 -14.75 12.90
CA VAL A 182 -10.06 -13.47 12.87
C VAL A 182 -9.08 -12.40 12.42
N MET A 183 -9.40 -11.72 11.33
CA MET A 183 -8.64 -10.58 10.84
C MET A 183 -9.49 -9.32 10.98
N SER A 184 -8.84 -8.23 11.36
CA SER A 184 -9.41 -6.89 11.43
C SER A 184 -8.41 -5.89 10.86
N GLN A 185 -8.90 -4.72 10.46
CA GLN A 185 -8.06 -3.63 10.00
C GLN A 185 -8.49 -2.33 10.67
N GLY A 186 -7.55 -1.40 10.78
CA GLY A 186 -7.79 -0.01 11.19
C GLY A 186 -6.92 0.92 10.36
N CYS A 187 -7.35 2.16 10.22
CA CYS A 187 -6.62 3.20 9.49
C CYS A 187 -6.48 4.43 10.39
N ALA A 188 -5.25 4.92 10.52
CA ALA A 188 -4.92 6.20 11.13
C ALA A 188 -3.87 6.87 10.25
N HIS A 189 -4.21 8.03 9.67
CA HIS A 189 -3.41 8.66 8.62
C HIS A 189 -2.72 9.95 9.05
N GLY A 190 -2.85 10.36 10.32
CA GLY A 190 -2.12 11.50 10.89
C GLY A 190 -2.46 12.88 10.31
N TRP A 191 -3.53 12.99 9.52
CA TRP A 191 -3.98 14.24 8.91
C TRP A 191 -5.28 14.70 9.56
N ASP A 192 -5.37 16.00 9.83
CA ASP A 192 -6.60 16.65 10.26
C ASP A 192 -7.25 17.40 9.10
N ILE A 193 -8.57 17.46 9.15
CA ILE A 193 -9.36 18.19 8.16
C ILE A 193 -9.17 19.71 8.34
N PHE A 194 -8.98 20.42 7.22
CA PHE A 194 -8.74 21.85 7.18
C PHE A 194 -9.64 22.56 6.14
N GLY A 195 -10.22 23.70 6.52
CA GLY A 195 -11.09 24.50 5.65
C GLY A 195 -12.50 23.92 5.44
N PRO A 196 -13.33 24.51 4.56
CA PRO A 196 -14.67 24.00 4.25
C PRO A 196 -14.66 22.88 3.18
N PRO A 197 -15.68 22.01 3.13
CA PRO A 197 -15.88 21.12 1.99
C PRO A 197 -16.16 21.94 0.71
N ARG A 198 -15.63 21.47 -0.41
CA ARG A 198 -15.71 22.06 -1.76
C ARG A 198 -16.24 21.01 -2.72
N ARG A 199 -17.11 21.36 -3.66
CA ARG A 199 -17.58 20.41 -4.68
C ARG A 199 -16.57 20.30 -5.81
N ILE A 200 -16.22 19.08 -6.20
CA ILE A 200 -15.45 18.82 -7.43
C ILE A 200 -16.38 19.07 -8.62
N THR A 201 -16.15 20.17 -9.33
CA THR A 201 -17.00 20.57 -10.46
C THR A 201 -16.43 20.19 -11.82
N LYS A 202 -15.12 19.92 -11.89
CA LYS A 202 -14.47 19.44 -13.12
C LYS A 202 -13.23 18.61 -12.82
N ALA A 203 -13.25 17.34 -13.21
CA ALA A 203 -12.11 16.43 -13.10
C ALA A 203 -12.08 15.43 -14.26
N ALA A 204 -10.89 14.97 -14.64
CA ALA A 204 -10.72 13.92 -15.65
C ALA A 204 -9.65 12.93 -15.21
N GLY A 205 -10.06 11.71 -14.88
CA GLY A 205 -9.13 10.68 -14.38
C GLY A 205 -8.40 11.16 -13.13
N LEU A 206 -7.08 11.36 -13.25
CA LEU A 206 -6.19 11.79 -12.17
C LEU A 206 -6.07 13.31 -12.03
N GLU A 207 -6.61 14.09 -12.97
CA GLU A 207 -6.48 15.54 -13.00
C GLU A 207 -7.74 16.22 -12.44
N LEU A 208 -7.53 17.13 -11.50
CA LEU A 208 -8.54 18.01 -10.93
C LEU A 208 -8.37 19.42 -11.49
N PHE A 209 -9.40 19.92 -12.16
CA PHE A 209 -9.41 21.25 -12.77
C PHE A 209 -10.15 22.27 -11.90
N GLU A 210 -11.31 21.91 -11.36
CA GLU A 210 -12.16 22.88 -10.68
C GLU A 210 -12.78 22.37 -9.38
N LEU A 211 -12.82 23.29 -8.41
CA LEU A 211 -13.54 23.18 -7.15
C LEU A 211 -14.50 24.37 -7.04
N ASP A 212 -15.79 24.11 -6.80
CA ASP A 212 -16.86 25.12 -6.78
C ASP A 212 -16.89 26.04 -8.02
N GLY A 213 -16.59 25.50 -9.20
CA GLY A 213 -16.52 26.25 -10.46
C GLY A 213 -15.34 27.22 -10.55
N LYS A 214 -14.32 27.06 -9.70
CA LYS A 214 -13.08 27.86 -9.71
C LYS A 214 -11.88 26.94 -9.94
N PRO A 215 -10.78 27.46 -10.53
CA PRO A 215 -9.58 26.65 -10.71
C PRO A 215 -9.09 26.09 -9.38
N ALA A 216 -8.88 24.77 -9.35
CA ALA A 216 -8.55 24.06 -8.12
C ALA A 216 -7.17 24.48 -7.58
N LEU A 217 -6.19 24.71 -8.48
CA LEU A 217 -4.85 25.14 -8.09
C LEU A 217 -4.84 26.54 -7.44
N ASP A 218 -5.69 27.47 -7.89
CA ASP A 218 -5.82 28.82 -7.27
C ASP A 218 -6.23 28.72 -5.81
N LEU A 219 -7.25 27.91 -5.54
CA LEU A 219 -7.75 27.70 -4.18
C LEU A 219 -6.69 27.01 -3.33
N TYR A 220 -6.00 26.02 -3.89
CA TYR A 220 -4.96 25.27 -3.19
C TYR A 220 -3.76 26.15 -2.84
N GLU A 221 -3.20 26.89 -3.79
CA GLU A 221 -2.09 27.84 -3.56
C GLU A 221 -2.47 28.92 -2.54
N ARG A 222 -3.71 29.42 -2.58
CA ARG A 222 -4.21 30.37 -1.58
C ARG A 222 -4.20 29.78 -0.16
N TYR A 223 -4.52 28.50 0.01
CA TYR A 223 -4.53 27.86 1.33
C TYR A 223 -3.13 27.52 1.82
N LEU A 224 -2.23 27.10 0.94
CA LEU A 224 -0.84 26.80 1.29
C LEU A 224 -0.04 28.07 1.60
N GLY A 225 -0.40 29.22 1.02
CA GLY A 225 0.31 30.46 1.25
C GLY A 225 1.79 30.33 0.83
N PRO A 226 2.77 30.58 1.72
CA PRO A 226 4.19 30.45 1.40
C PRO A 226 4.59 29.05 0.90
N ASP A 227 3.97 27.98 1.41
CA ASP A 227 4.27 26.60 1.01
C ASP A 227 3.94 26.33 -0.47
N ALA A 228 3.14 27.19 -1.12
CA ALA A 228 2.80 27.07 -2.55
C ALA A 228 4.00 27.26 -3.49
N ALA A 229 5.08 27.87 -3.00
CA ALA A 229 6.32 28.02 -3.75
C ALA A 229 7.06 26.67 -3.93
N GLU A 230 6.84 25.72 -3.03
CA GLU A 230 7.50 24.41 -2.99
C GLU A 230 6.68 23.30 -3.69
N LEU A 231 5.60 23.67 -4.38
CA LEU A 231 4.79 22.70 -5.11
C LEU A 231 5.60 22.05 -6.26
N PRO A 232 5.43 20.73 -6.49
CA PRO A 232 4.45 19.85 -5.83
C PRO A 232 4.91 19.22 -4.51
N ALA A 233 6.18 19.33 -4.12
CA ALA A 233 6.73 18.62 -2.97
C ALA A 233 6.01 18.94 -1.64
N SER A 234 5.67 20.21 -1.41
CA SER A 234 4.92 20.61 -0.21
C SER A 234 3.52 19.99 -0.14
N ALA A 235 2.93 19.57 -1.25
CA ALA A 235 1.59 19.00 -1.30
C ALA A 235 1.46 17.66 -0.57
N LEU A 236 2.56 16.95 -0.33
CA LEU A 236 2.59 15.75 0.52
C LEU A 236 2.09 16.02 1.94
N ARG A 237 2.24 17.27 2.41
CA ARG A 237 1.78 17.71 3.74
C ARG A 237 0.29 18.06 3.77
N PHE A 238 -0.34 18.21 2.60
CA PHE A 238 -1.69 18.78 2.44
C PHE A 238 -2.56 17.99 1.45
N PRO A 239 -2.86 16.70 1.71
CA PRO A 239 -3.71 15.93 0.81
C PRO A 239 -5.16 16.40 0.84
N LEU A 240 -5.99 15.89 -0.07
CA LEU A 240 -7.44 16.12 -0.05
C LEU A 240 -8.17 14.92 0.54
N LEU A 241 -9.07 15.16 1.49
CA LEU A 241 -10.14 14.23 1.83
C LEU A 241 -11.23 14.36 0.76
N VAL A 242 -11.54 13.27 0.09
CA VAL A 242 -12.57 13.19 -0.94
C VAL A 242 -13.68 12.26 -0.47
N VAL A 243 -14.93 12.75 -0.48
CA VAL A 243 -16.09 12.09 0.13
C VAL A 243 -17.22 11.95 -0.89
N ASN A 244 -17.80 10.76 -0.95
CA ASN A 244 -18.98 10.52 -1.76
C ASN A 244 -20.21 11.20 -1.10
N PRO A 245 -20.87 12.16 -1.77
CA PRO A 245 -22.04 12.84 -1.21
C PRO A 245 -23.23 11.90 -0.99
N ASP A 246 -23.32 10.79 -1.74
CA ASP A 246 -24.39 9.81 -1.63
C ASP A 246 -24.10 8.73 -0.58
N ASN A 247 -22.84 8.60 -0.15
CA ASN A 247 -22.40 7.66 0.87
C ASN A 247 -21.27 8.26 1.71
N PRO A 248 -21.58 9.00 2.80
CA PRO A 248 -20.57 9.68 3.60
C PRO A 248 -19.52 8.77 4.25
N ASP A 249 -19.77 7.46 4.35
CA ASP A 249 -18.78 6.50 4.85
C ASP A 249 -17.73 6.14 3.79
N GLU A 250 -18.01 6.42 2.51
CA GLU A 250 -17.06 6.27 1.42
C GLU A 250 -16.19 7.53 1.30
N GLN A 251 -15.10 7.52 2.07
CA GLN A 251 -14.11 8.59 2.11
C GLN A 251 -12.73 8.08 1.72
N VAL A 252 -12.00 8.90 0.98
CA VAL A 252 -10.65 8.57 0.50
C VAL A 252 -9.72 9.76 0.59
N VAL A 253 -8.48 9.51 1.01
CA VAL A 253 -7.42 10.53 0.97
C VAL A 253 -6.76 10.50 -0.42
N ARG A 254 -6.46 11.68 -0.96
CA ARG A 254 -5.89 11.87 -2.30
C ARG A 254 -4.64 12.73 -2.22
N THR A 255 -3.50 12.10 -2.49
CA THR A 255 -2.18 12.74 -2.56
C THR A 255 -1.99 13.43 -3.91
N VAL A 256 -1.60 14.70 -3.87
CA VAL A 256 -1.21 15.47 -5.04
C VAL A 256 0.21 15.06 -5.45
N LEU A 257 0.41 14.70 -6.71
CA LEU A 257 1.71 14.31 -7.26
C LEU A 257 2.33 15.41 -8.12
N ASN A 258 1.50 16.21 -8.79
CA ASN A 258 1.98 17.27 -9.65
C ASN A 258 0.97 18.43 -9.73
N VAL A 259 1.45 19.59 -10.20
CA VAL A 259 0.62 20.76 -10.49
C VAL A 259 0.96 21.32 -11.87
N ASP A 260 -0.05 21.83 -12.57
CA ASP A 260 0.13 22.51 -13.85
C ASP A 260 -0.35 23.96 -13.68
N ARG A 261 0.59 24.91 -13.70
CA ARG A 261 0.30 26.34 -13.51
C ARG A 261 -0.30 27.01 -14.73
N ASP A 262 -0.16 26.43 -15.92
CA ASP A 262 -0.75 26.97 -17.15
C ASP A 262 -2.22 26.55 -17.24
N LYS A 263 -2.52 25.27 -16.96
CA LYS A 263 -3.88 24.73 -16.91
C LYS A 263 -4.62 25.03 -15.61
N ARG A 264 -3.90 25.51 -14.58
CA ARG A 264 -4.38 25.71 -13.21
C ARG A 264 -5.03 24.46 -12.60
N SER A 265 -4.37 23.31 -12.80
CA SER A 265 -4.86 21.98 -12.42
C SER A 265 -3.89 21.24 -11.49
N MET A 266 -4.38 20.19 -10.82
CA MET A 266 -3.58 19.33 -9.94
C MET A 266 -3.74 17.86 -10.35
N THR A 267 -2.63 17.13 -10.39
CA THR A 267 -2.60 15.70 -10.71
C THR A 267 -2.45 14.88 -9.43
N PHE A 268 -3.25 13.82 -9.28
CA PHE A 268 -3.30 12.97 -8.10
C PHE A 268 -2.80 11.54 -8.38
N ALA A 269 -2.45 10.82 -7.31
CA ALA A 269 -2.04 9.41 -7.41
C ALA A 269 -3.16 8.47 -7.87
N SER A 270 -4.41 8.83 -7.58
CA SER A 270 -5.61 8.07 -7.92
C SER A 270 -6.72 8.99 -8.41
N SER A 271 -7.70 8.41 -9.09
CA SER A 271 -8.79 9.16 -9.73
C SER A 271 -9.53 10.11 -8.79
N ILE A 272 -9.91 11.26 -9.34
CA ILE A 272 -10.71 12.28 -8.68
C ILE A 272 -12.12 12.29 -9.29
N PRO A 273 -13.15 11.82 -8.56
CA PRO A 273 -14.50 11.73 -9.07
C PRO A 273 -15.20 13.11 -9.10
N GLU A 274 -15.71 13.48 -10.27
CA GLU A 274 -16.56 14.68 -10.39
C GLU A 274 -17.87 14.53 -9.61
N GLY A 275 -18.37 15.64 -9.06
CA GLY A 275 -19.58 15.68 -8.25
C GLY A 275 -19.36 15.34 -6.77
N TRP A 276 -18.22 14.73 -6.42
CA TRP A 276 -17.87 14.45 -5.03
C TRP A 276 -17.43 15.71 -4.28
N SER A 277 -17.37 15.62 -2.95
CA SER A 277 -16.83 16.67 -2.10
C SER A 277 -15.34 16.47 -1.87
N ALA A 278 -14.56 17.54 -1.89
CA ALA A 278 -13.15 17.58 -1.54
C ALA A 278 -12.90 18.58 -0.42
N ARG A 279 -12.01 18.24 0.51
CA ARG A 279 -11.64 19.10 1.64
C ARG A 279 -10.15 18.99 1.88
N LEU A 280 -9.48 20.12 2.09
CA LEU A 280 -8.05 20.10 2.40
C LEU A 280 -7.82 19.38 3.73
N MET A 281 -6.67 18.76 3.84
CA MET A 281 -6.14 18.23 5.08
C MET A 281 -4.76 18.83 5.36
N ARG A 282 -4.28 18.66 6.57
CA ARG A 282 -2.91 19.03 6.98
C ARG A 282 -2.38 18.03 7.99
N GLY A 283 -1.07 17.80 8.01
CA GLY A 283 -0.45 16.96 9.03
C GLY A 283 -0.69 17.54 10.43
N ALA A 284 -1.07 16.69 11.39
CA ALA A 284 -1.01 17.03 12.80
C ALA A 284 0.45 16.87 13.26
N LEU A 285 1.02 17.91 13.89
CA LEU A 285 2.32 17.83 14.58
C LEU A 285 2.16 17.13 15.92
#